data_AF-A0A3D5Q6G7-F1
#
_entry.id   AF-A0A3D5Q6G7-F1
#
_cell.length_a   1.000
_cell.length_b   1.000
_cell.length_c   1.000
_cell.angle_alpha   90.00
_cell.angle_beta   90.00
_cell.angle_gamma   90.00
#
_symmetry.space_group_name_H-M   'P 1'
#
loop_
_entity.id
_entity.type
_entity.pdbx_description
1 polymer ?
#
loop_
_entity_poly.entity_id
_entity_poly.type
_entity_poly.pdbx_seq_one_letter_code
_entity_poly.pdbx_strand_id
1 'polypeptide(L)'
;ANREAVRLAVIGEVANGYFNLRALDRQISITERTVASRRESVALQRARFEGGEVDELTLRQAGSELAAAEAGLPLLRQQRERQRNALAVLLGRDPRQMLQGVITVANSIDAIDTPASIPAGRPADLIVRRPDIAAAEQELVASNAEIGVARAAFLPTISFTGLLGQQSSSGGDLFQGSATTWQLSGSLVGPLLDFGRSQSLVDQAQARERQALIGYRQIVQTAFQEVLDALAGLQGAEQRLQAQARQVAALESTTELARLRFEGGASSYLEVLDAERRLFTTELDLVATKRDRLQSTVNLYRALGGGWQGLSGASAQPATAATPDSAVDTPEQRRL
;
A
#
# COMPACT_ATOMS: atom_id res chain seq x y z
N ALA A 1 4.17 -7.73 -13.60
CA ALA A 1 3.34 -6.50 -13.74
C ALA A 1 2.03 -6.59 -12.93
N ASN A 2 0.85 -6.81 -13.52
CA ASN A 2 -0.44 -6.67 -12.82
C ASN A 2 -0.59 -7.55 -11.56
N ARG A 3 -0.16 -8.82 -11.62
CA ARG A 3 -0.17 -9.71 -10.44
C ARG A 3 0.71 -9.20 -9.29
N GLU A 4 1.84 -8.58 -9.61
CA GLU A 4 2.77 -8.02 -8.61
C GLU A 4 2.26 -6.71 -8.03
N ALA A 5 1.63 -5.85 -8.84
CA ALA A 5 0.95 -4.66 -8.37
C ALA A 5 -0.15 -5.03 -7.35
N VAL A 6 -0.98 -6.03 -7.68
CA VAL A 6 -2.02 -6.54 -6.77
C VAL A 6 -1.40 -7.13 -5.51
N ARG A 7 -0.33 -7.94 -5.63
CA ARG A 7 0.38 -8.50 -4.47
C ARG A 7 0.91 -7.40 -3.54
N LEU A 8 1.54 -6.37 -4.09
CA LEU A 8 2.08 -5.25 -3.32
C LEU A 8 0.99 -4.44 -2.63
N ALA A 9 -0.15 -4.24 -3.32
CA ALA A 9 -1.32 -3.60 -2.74
C ALA A 9 -1.88 -4.38 -1.55
N VAL A 10 -2.03 -5.71 -1.70
CA VAL A 10 -2.52 -6.59 -0.60
C VAL A 10 -1.55 -6.58 0.58
N ILE A 11 -0.24 -6.69 0.35
CA ILE A 11 0.77 -6.60 1.43
C ILE A 11 0.64 -5.26 2.17
N GLY A 12 0.52 -4.17 1.41
CA GLY A 12 0.34 -2.84 1.95
C GLY A 12 -0.91 -2.70 2.82
N GLU A 13 -2.04 -3.20 2.33
CA GLU A 13 -3.32 -3.12 3.02
C GLU A 13 -3.33 -3.96 4.30
N VAL A 14 -2.76 -5.16 4.25
CA VAL A 14 -2.61 -6.03 5.43
C VAL A 14 -1.72 -5.36 6.48
N ALA A 15 -0.58 -4.78 6.08
CA ALA A 15 0.33 -4.09 7.00
C ALA A 15 -0.32 -2.86 7.63
N ASN A 16 -0.96 -2.00 6.84
CA ASN A 16 -1.66 -0.81 7.32
C ASN A 16 -2.80 -1.18 8.28
N GLY A 17 -3.60 -2.19 7.92
CA GLY A 17 -4.69 -2.68 8.76
C GLY A 17 -4.18 -3.28 10.07
N TYR A 18 -3.05 -4.00 10.03
CA TYR A 18 -2.40 -4.55 11.22
C TYR A 18 -1.92 -3.46 12.17
N PHE A 19 -1.20 -2.46 11.67
CA PHE A 19 -0.73 -1.35 12.51
C PHE A 19 -1.88 -0.53 13.09
N ASN A 20 -2.97 -0.34 12.33
CA ASN A 20 -4.18 0.29 12.86
C ASN A 20 -4.81 -0.55 13.99
N LEU A 21 -4.87 -1.88 13.84
CA LEU A 21 -5.37 -2.76 14.90
C LEU A 21 -4.52 -2.65 16.18
N ARG A 22 -3.18 -2.63 16.05
CA ARG A 22 -2.29 -2.47 17.22
C ARG A 22 -2.41 -1.10 17.87
N ALA A 23 -2.62 -0.05 17.10
CA ALA A 23 -2.89 1.28 17.62
C ALA A 23 -4.18 1.30 18.44
N LEU A 24 -5.26 0.71 17.92
CA LEU A 24 -6.54 0.58 18.62
C LEU A 24 -6.41 -0.25 19.91
N ASP A 25 -5.68 -1.37 19.87
CA ASP A 25 -5.40 -2.18 21.06
C ASP A 25 -4.69 -1.35 22.14
N ARG A 26 -3.71 -0.52 21.75
CA ARG A 26 -2.97 0.34 22.69
C ARG A 26 -3.82 1.49 23.23
N GLN A 27 -4.64 2.12 22.38
CA GLN A 27 -5.58 3.16 22.79
C GLN A 27 -6.61 2.62 23.80
N ILE A 28 -7.16 1.42 23.55
CA ILE A 28 -8.05 0.73 24.50
C ILE A 28 -7.35 0.52 25.84
N SER A 29 -6.13 -0.02 25.83
CA SER A 29 -5.35 -0.23 27.05
C SER A 29 -5.10 1.07 27.83
N ILE A 30 -4.77 2.17 27.15
CA ILE A 30 -4.61 3.49 27.78
C ILE A 30 -5.94 3.96 28.37
N THR A 31 -7.04 3.90 27.62
CA THR A 31 -8.36 4.31 28.08
C THR A 31 -8.84 3.47 29.27
N GLU A 32 -8.62 2.16 29.28
CA GLU A 32 -8.97 1.28 30.39
C GLU A 32 -8.20 1.65 31.67
N ARG A 33 -6.90 1.93 31.56
CA ARG A 33 -6.09 2.43 32.68
C ARG A 33 -6.59 3.79 33.18
N THR A 34 -6.92 4.70 32.27
CA THR A 34 -7.48 6.02 32.63
C THR A 34 -8.83 5.90 33.33
N VAL A 35 -9.72 5.02 32.86
CA VAL A 35 -11.01 4.74 33.50
C VAL A 35 -10.81 4.16 34.90
N ALA A 36 -9.88 3.22 35.08
CA ALA A 36 -9.57 2.66 36.39
C ALA A 36 -9.07 3.76 37.37
N SER A 37 -8.10 4.57 36.94
CA SER A 37 -7.58 5.69 37.74
C SER A 37 -8.66 6.71 38.09
N ARG A 38 -9.53 7.08 37.13
CA ARG A 38 -10.62 8.03 37.36
C ARG A 38 -11.70 7.46 38.31
N ARG A 39 -11.95 6.15 38.26
CA ARG A 39 -12.88 5.49 39.18
C ARG A 39 -12.37 5.53 40.62
N GLU A 40 -11.07 5.30 40.82
CA GLU A 40 -10.41 5.47 42.11
C GLU A 40 -10.49 6.93 42.60
N SER A 41 -10.19 7.90 41.72
CA SER A 41 -10.32 9.33 42.05
C SER A 41 -11.75 9.71 42.47
N VAL A 42 -12.78 9.24 41.76
CA VAL A 42 -14.18 9.49 42.13
C VAL A 42 -14.54 8.87 43.49
N ALA A 43 -14.06 7.65 43.77
CA ALA A 43 -14.29 7.01 45.06
C ALA A 43 -13.65 7.79 46.22
N LEU A 44 -12.43 8.27 46.04
CA LEU A 44 -11.73 9.13 47.01
C LEU A 44 -12.48 10.45 47.24
N GLN A 45 -12.87 11.14 46.17
CA GLN A 45 -13.59 12.42 46.30
C GLN A 45 -14.96 12.24 46.95
N ARG A 46 -15.63 11.10 46.73
CA ARG A 46 -16.89 10.79 47.43
C ARG A 46 -16.69 10.65 48.93
N ALA A 47 -15.67 9.90 49.35
CA ALA A 47 -15.36 9.75 50.77
C ALA A 47 -15.03 11.09 51.44
N ARG A 48 -14.26 11.96 50.76
CA ARG A 48 -13.94 13.31 51.24
C ARG A 48 -15.16 14.22 51.31
N PHE A 49 -16.07 14.13 50.33
CA PHE A 49 -17.32 14.89 50.32
C PHE A 49 -18.23 14.49 51.49
N GLU A 50 -18.38 13.19 51.73
CA GLU A 50 -19.13 12.65 52.87
C GLU A 50 -18.52 13.06 54.22
N GLY A 51 -17.20 13.23 54.27
CA GLY A 51 -16.47 13.79 55.42
C GLY A 51 -16.49 15.33 55.51
N GLY A 52 -17.05 16.03 54.52
CA GLY A 52 -17.10 17.50 54.48
C GLY A 52 -15.80 18.22 54.09
N GLU A 53 -14.81 17.50 53.54
CA GLU A 53 -13.50 18.05 53.15
C GLU A 53 -13.48 18.68 51.75
N VAL A 54 -14.40 18.29 50.87
CA VAL A 54 -14.54 18.83 49.51
C VAL A 54 -16.00 19.19 49.22
N ASP A 55 -16.22 20.05 48.22
CA ASP A 55 -17.56 20.47 47.80
C ASP A 55 -18.20 19.52 46.78
N GLU A 56 -19.52 19.66 46.57
CA GLU A 56 -20.24 18.85 45.59
C GLU A 56 -19.70 19.09 44.16
N LEU A 57 -19.22 20.30 43.87
CA LEU A 57 -18.64 20.64 42.57
C LEU A 57 -17.47 19.72 42.22
N THR A 58 -16.54 19.51 43.15
CA THR A 58 -15.37 18.62 42.96
C THR A 58 -15.79 17.18 42.67
N LEU A 59 -16.78 16.66 43.42
CA LEU A 59 -17.32 15.31 43.21
C LEU A 59 -17.99 15.19 41.83
N ARG A 60 -18.77 16.18 41.42
CA ARG A 60 -19.44 16.20 40.11
C ARG A 60 -18.46 16.30 38.95
N GLN A 61 -17.39 17.09 39.10
CA GLN A 61 -16.32 17.21 38.11
C GLN A 61 -15.59 15.87 37.92
N ALA A 62 -15.19 15.20 39.01
CA ALA A 62 -14.56 13.89 38.95
C ALA A 62 -15.48 12.85 38.27
N GLY A 63 -16.78 12.84 38.62
CA GLY A 63 -17.76 11.94 38.02
C GLY A 63 -17.98 12.18 36.52
N SER A 64 -18.05 13.46 36.10
CA SER A 64 -18.16 13.84 34.69
C SER A 64 -16.97 13.32 33.87
N GLU A 65 -15.77 13.39 34.44
CA GLU A 65 -14.54 13.00 33.78
C GLU A 65 -14.39 11.48 33.69
N LEU A 66 -14.82 10.74 34.72
CA LEU A 66 -14.96 9.29 34.62
C LEU A 66 -15.92 8.90 33.48
N ALA A 67 -17.11 9.52 33.44
CA ALA A 67 -18.10 9.23 32.41
C ALA A 67 -17.59 9.56 31.00
N ALA A 68 -16.83 10.64 30.84
CA ALA A 68 -16.20 11.00 29.55
C ALA A 68 -15.19 9.95 29.09
N ALA A 69 -14.36 9.42 29.99
CA ALA A 69 -13.41 8.36 29.67
C ALA A 69 -14.13 7.03 29.35
N GLU A 70 -15.17 6.68 30.11
CA GLU A 70 -16.00 5.49 29.88
C GLU A 70 -16.74 5.54 28.54
N ALA A 71 -17.20 6.73 28.11
CA ALA A 71 -17.89 6.92 26.83
C ALA A 71 -16.98 6.66 25.61
N GLY A 72 -15.66 6.88 25.73
CA GLY A 72 -14.71 6.63 24.65
C GLY A 72 -14.45 5.15 24.37
N LEU A 73 -14.57 4.30 25.39
CA LEU A 73 -14.17 2.90 25.32
C LEU A 73 -15.03 2.04 24.36
N PRO A 74 -16.38 2.15 24.32
CA PRO A 74 -17.20 1.45 23.35
C PRO A 74 -16.85 1.79 21.89
N LEU A 75 -16.53 3.05 21.60
CA LEU A 75 -16.17 3.49 20.25
C LEU A 75 -14.85 2.85 19.80
N LEU A 76 -13.82 2.87 20.66
CA LEU A 76 -12.54 2.23 20.37
C LEU A 76 -12.69 0.71 20.17
N ARG A 77 -13.49 0.05 21.01
CA ARG A 77 -13.79 -1.39 20.86
C ARG A 77 -14.50 -1.66 19.54
N GLN A 78 -15.50 -0.86 19.17
CA GLN A 78 -16.19 -1.00 17.88
C GLN A 78 -15.21 -0.84 16.69
N GLN A 79 -14.33 0.16 16.73
CA GLN A 79 -13.33 0.38 15.69
C GLN A 79 -12.36 -0.80 15.59
N ARG A 80 -11.92 -1.35 16.73
CA ARG A 80 -11.08 -2.55 16.82
C ARG A 80 -11.75 -3.76 16.18
N GLU A 81 -13.03 -4.00 16.47
CA GLU A 81 -13.81 -5.09 15.85
C GLU A 81 -13.89 -4.94 14.33
N ARG A 82 -14.20 -3.73 13.83
CA ARG A 82 -14.25 -3.43 12.39
C ARG A 82 -12.90 -3.70 11.72
N GLN A 83 -11.80 -3.25 12.33
CA GLN A 83 -10.46 -3.45 11.79
C GLN A 83 -10.06 -4.93 11.78
N ARG A 84 -10.44 -5.69 12.82
CA ARG A 84 -10.19 -7.13 12.87
C ARG A 84 -10.96 -7.86 11.77
N ASN A 85 -12.22 -7.51 11.56
CA ASN A 85 -13.04 -8.10 10.52
C ASN A 85 -12.48 -7.80 9.11
N ALA A 86 -12.02 -6.56 8.88
CA ALA A 86 -11.36 -6.19 7.63
C ALA A 86 -10.08 -7.01 7.38
N LEU A 87 -9.24 -7.19 8.40
CA LEU A 87 -8.05 -8.04 8.30
C LEU A 87 -8.39 -9.50 8.07
N ALA A 88 -9.44 -10.03 8.69
CA ALA A 88 -9.86 -11.40 8.49
C ALA A 88 -10.20 -11.68 7.01
N VAL A 89 -10.88 -10.74 6.35
CA VAL A 89 -11.19 -10.82 4.91
C VAL A 89 -9.90 -10.81 4.08
N LEU A 90 -8.95 -9.91 4.37
CA LEU A 90 -7.67 -9.83 3.65
C LEU A 90 -6.79 -11.08 3.84
N LEU A 91 -6.90 -11.74 4.99
CA LEU A 91 -6.23 -13.00 5.31
C LEU A 91 -6.96 -14.24 4.77
N GLY A 92 -8.09 -14.07 4.09
CA GLY A 92 -8.88 -15.16 3.52
C GLY A 92 -9.57 -16.05 4.56
N ARG A 93 -9.90 -15.50 5.74
CA ARG A 93 -10.61 -16.24 6.80
C ARG A 93 -12.07 -16.45 6.44
N ASP A 94 -12.58 -17.64 6.74
CA ASP A 94 -14.00 -17.96 6.54
C ASP A 94 -14.90 -17.35 7.65
N PRO A 95 -16.22 -17.23 7.45
CA PRO A 95 -17.13 -16.66 8.44
C PRO A 95 -17.10 -17.34 9.82
N ARG A 96 -16.86 -18.66 9.89
CA ARG A 96 -16.76 -19.37 11.17
C ARG A 96 -15.48 -18.97 11.91
N GLN A 97 -14.36 -18.85 11.20
CA GLN A 97 -13.10 -18.35 11.76
C GLN A 97 -13.20 -16.89 12.22
N MET A 98 -13.97 -16.06 11.50
CA MET A 98 -14.25 -14.67 11.90
C MET A 98 -15.06 -14.62 13.20
N LEU A 99 -16.12 -15.43 13.31
CA LEU A 99 -16.96 -15.52 14.51
C LEU A 99 -16.19 -16.01 15.74
N GLN A 100 -15.19 -16.87 15.55
CA GLN A 100 -14.32 -17.36 16.64
C GLN A 100 -13.27 -16.35 17.10
N GLY A 101 -13.08 -15.23 16.37
CA GLY A 101 -12.14 -14.18 16.75
C GLY A 101 -10.66 -14.56 16.69
N VAL A 102 -10.30 -15.62 15.95
CA VAL A 102 -8.93 -16.17 15.91
C VAL A 102 -8.03 -15.37 14.97
N ILE A 103 -7.71 -14.13 15.36
CA ILE A 103 -6.52 -13.44 14.86
C ILE A 103 -5.55 -13.36 16.02
N THR A 104 -4.54 -14.23 16.02
CA THR A 104 -3.43 -14.15 16.97
C THR A 104 -2.60 -12.93 16.62
N VAL A 105 -2.56 -11.96 17.53
CA VAL A 105 -1.81 -10.73 17.33
C VAL A 105 -0.57 -10.76 18.21
N ALA A 106 0.61 -10.61 17.62
CA ALA A 106 1.88 -10.54 18.34
C ALA A 106 2.33 -9.09 18.53
N ASN A 107 3.12 -8.79 19.57
CA ASN A 107 3.82 -7.50 19.79
C ASN A 107 2.93 -6.24 19.98
N SER A 108 3.16 -5.43 21.02
CA SER A 108 2.55 -4.09 21.12
C SER A 108 3.00 -3.20 19.96
N ILE A 109 2.22 -2.18 19.59
CA ILE A 109 2.68 -1.14 18.65
C ILE A 109 3.99 -0.49 19.12
N ASP A 110 4.21 -0.45 20.43
CA ASP A 110 5.42 0.09 21.05
C ASP A 110 6.68 -0.76 20.81
N ALA A 111 6.50 -2.05 20.45
CA ALA A 111 7.60 -3.01 20.23
C ALA A 111 7.87 -3.24 18.73
N ILE A 112 7.18 -2.54 17.84
CA ILE A 112 7.37 -2.67 16.39
C ILE A 112 8.48 -1.70 15.97
N ASP A 113 9.67 -2.24 15.72
CA ASP A 113 10.77 -1.47 15.15
C ASP A 113 10.55 -1.22 13.66
N THR A 114 10.77 0.02 13.24
CA THR A 114 10.87 0.37 11.82
C THR A 114 12.34 0.37 11.41
N PRO A 115 12.68 -0.24 10.26
CA PRO A 115 14.02 -0.14 9.69
C PRO A 115 14.53 1.32 9.60
N ALA A 116 15.73 1.55 10.14
CA ALA A 116 16.25 2.86 10.51
C ALA A 116 16.70 3.76 9.35
N SER A 117 16.69 3.29 8.09
CA SER A 117 17.12 4.12 6.96
C SER A 117 16.46 3.73 5.65
N ILE A 118 15.97 4.74 4.95
CA ILE A 118 15.57 4.66 3.56
C ILE A 118 16.84 4.47 2.73
N PRO A 119 16.91 3.50 1.79
CA PRO A 119 18.09 3.31 0.97
C PRO A 119 18.45 4.61 0.24
N ALA A 120 19.73 4.99 0.29
CA ALA A 120 20.29 6.03 -0.54
C ALA A 120 20.34 5.55 -2.00
N GLY A 121 19.20 5.63 -2.70
CA GLY A 121 19.09 5.44 -4.13
C GLY A 121 18.47 6.70 -4.74
N ARG A 122 18.89 7.08 -5.95
CA ARG A 122 18.17 8.12 -6.69
C ARG A 122 16.73 7.63 -6.91
N PRO A 123 15.69 8.39 -6.54
CA PRO A 123 14.30 7.99 -6.71
C PRO A 123 13.98 7.53 -8.15
N ALA A 124 14.69 8.08 -9.14
CA ALA A 124 14.58 7.72 -10.55
C ALA A 124 14.85 6.23 -10.84
N ASP A 125 15.85 5.61 -10.20
CA ASP A 125 16.23 4.21 -10.47
C ASP A 125 15.27 3.20 -9.81
N LEU A 126 14.53 3.65 -8.79
CA LEU A 126 13.57 2.82 -8.05
C LEU A 126 12.18 2.84 -8.68
N ILE A 127 11.83 3.91 -9.39
CA ILE A 127 10.54 4.06 -10.07
C ILE A 127 10.40 3.09 -11.25
N VAL A 128 11.49 2.81 -11.98
CA VAL A 128 11.50 1.85 -13.11
C VAL A 128 11.16 0.42 -12.64
N ARG A 129 11.32 0.12 -11.35
CA ARG A 129 10.99 -1.19 -10.78
C ARG A 129 9.51 -1.35 -10.43
N ARG A 130 8.70 -0.27 -10.51
CA ARG A 130 7.29 -0.38 -10.16
C ARG A 130 6.51 -1.19 -11.20
N PRO A 131 5.70 -2.18 -10.77
CA PRO A 131 4.95 -3.02 -11.69
C PRO A 131 3.88 -2.29 -12.52
N ASP A 132 3.36 -1.15 -12.04
CA ASP A 132 2.35 -0.33 -12.73
C ASP A 132 2.94 0.48 -13.89
N ILE A 133 4.14 1.04 -13.72
CA ILE A 133 4.88 1.72 -14.79
C ILE A 133 5.25 0.72 -15.88
N ALA A 134 5.75 -0.46 -15.50
CA ALA A 134 6.03 -1.52 -16.46
C ALA A 134 4.77 -1.96 -17.22
N ALA A 135 3.60 -2.04 -16.57
CA ALA A 135 2.34 -2.35 -17.25
C ALA A 135 1.96 -1.26 -18.27
N ALA A 136 2.08 0.01 -17.89
CA ALA A 136 1.75 1.14 -18.75
C ALA A 136 2.71 1.26 -19.95
N GLU A 137 3.99 0.93 -19.77
CA GLU A 137 4.95 0.86 -20.86
C GLU A 137 4.57 -0.23 -21.86
N GLN A 138 4.19 -1.43 -21.40
CA GLN A 138 3.76 -2.50 -22.30
C GLN A 138 2.46 -2.15 -23.05
N GLU A 139 1.53 -1.43 -22.43
CA GLU A 139 0.33 -0.92 -23.09
C GLU A 139 0.69 0.11 -24.19
N LEU A 140 1.65 0.98 -23.94
CA LEU A 140 2.17 1.92 -24.94
C LEU A 140 2.81 1.16 -26.12
N VAL A 141 3.64 0.15 -25.85
CA VAL A 141 4.24 -0.69 -26.89
C VAL A 141 3.17 -1.41 -27.72
N ALA A 142 2.14 -1.95 -27.07
CA ALA A 142 1.02 -2.61 -27.74
C ALA A 142 0.24 -1.64 -28.65
N SER A 143 -0.13 -0.47 -28.15
CA SER A 143 -0.83 0.55 -28.94
C SER A 143 0.00 1.07 -30.13
N ASN A 144 1.31 1.17 -30.00
CA ASN A 144 2.20 1.50 -31.11
C ASN A 144 2.22 0.38 -32.17
N ALA A 145 2.18 -0.89 -31.76
CA ALA A 145 2.07 -2.02 -32.69
C ALA A 145 0.73 -2.02 -33.46
N GLU A 146 -0.37 -1.59 -32.83
CA GLU A 146 -1.67 -1.42 -33.50
C GLU A 146 -1.64 -0.41 -34.66
N ILE A 147 -0.76 0.59 -34.61
CA ILE A 147 -0.54 1.51 -35.75
C ILE A 147 -0.03 0.72 -36.96
N GLY A 148 0.89 -0.24 -36.75
CA GLY A 148 1.38 -1.13 -37.79
C GLY A 148 0.25 -1.98 -38.40
N VAL A 149 -0.62 -2.52 -37.54
CA VAL A 149 -1.82 -3.28 -37.97
C VAL A 149 -2.78 -2.40 -38.78
N ALA A 150 -3.04 -1.17 -38.31
CA ALA A 150 -3.89 -0.22 -39.03
C ALA A 150 -3.28 0.19 -40.39
N ARG A 151 -1.95 0.34 -40.46
CA ARG A 151 -1.24 0.59 -41.72
C ARG A 151 -1.33 -0.58 -42.69
N ALA A 152 -1.40 -1.82 -42.19
CA ALA A 152 -1.59 -2.99 -43.03
C ALA A 152 -2.96 -3.00 -43.74
N ALA A 153 -3.93 -2.21 -43.30
CA ALA A 153 -5.21 -2.04 -44.00
C ALA A 153 -5.08 -1.43 -45.40
N PHE A 154 -3.96 -0.74 -45.69
CA PHE A 154 -3.63 -0.25 -47.03
C PHE A 154 -3.08 -1.34 -47.96
N LEU A 155 -2.69 -2.49 -47.43
CA LEU A 155 -2.10 -3.58 -48.19
C LEU A 155 -3.16 -4.62 -48.58
N PRO A 156 -2.99 -5.32 -49.71
CA PRO A 156 -3.87 -6.42 -50.05
C PRO A 156 -3.66 -7.59 -49.08
N THR A 157 -4.76 -8.21 -48.69
CA THR A 157 -4.76 -9.43 -47.88
C THR A 157 -4.60 -10.64 -48.80
N ILE A 158 -3.61 -11.49 -48.48
CA ILE A 158 -3.38 -12.76 -49.16
C ILE A 158 -3.94 -13.87 -48.28
N SER A 159 -4.87 -14.66 -48.80
CA SER A 159 -5.47 -15.80 -48.08
C SER A 159 -5.27 -17.08 -48.87
N PHE A 160 -4.93 -18.19 -48.19
CA PHE A 160 -4.82 -19.52 -48.78
C PHE A 160 -5.79 -20.45 -48.06
N THR A 161 -6.62 -21.16 -48.81
CA THR A 161 -7.58 -22.14 -48.29
C THR A 161 -7.27 -23.50 -48.89
N GLY A 162 -6.99 -24.48 -48.03
CA GLY A 162 -6.78 -25.88 -48.41
C GLY A 162 -7.91 -26.75 -47.87
N LEU A 163 -8.42 -27.66 -48.69
CA LEU A 163 -9.35 -28.72 -48.30
C LEU A 163 -8.72 -30.06 -48.68
N LEU A 164 -8.81 -31.03 -47.77
CA LEU A 164 -8.50 -32.44 -48.01
C LEU A 164 -9.61 -33.25 -47.36
N GLY A 165 -10.19 -34.18 -48.10
CA GLY A 165 -11.26 -35.00 -47.56
C GLY A 165 -11.72 -36.07 -48.51
N GLN A 166 -12.85 -36.68 -48.18
CA GLN A 166 -13.49 -37.67 -49.03
C GLN A 166 -14.82 -37.11 -49.52
N GLN A 167 -15.07 -37.19 -50.83
CA GLN A 167 -16.32 -36.79 -51.44
C GLN A 167 -16.80 -37.90 -52.37
N SER A 168 -18.02 -38.38 -52.15
CA SER A 168 -18.65 -39.41 -52.98
C SER A 168 -20.11 -39.02 -53.28
N SER A 169 -20.61 -39.38 -54.46
CA SER A 169 -22.02 -39.24 -54.84
C SER A 169 -22.91 -40.34 -54.25
N SER A 170 -22.33 -41.40 -53.70
CA SER A 170 -23.00 -42.52 -53.03
C SER A 170 -22.44 -42.70 -51.61
N GLY A 171 -23.29 -43.02 -50.63
CA GLY A 171 -22.85 -43.18 -49.23
C GLY A 171 -21.92 -44.37 -48.99
N GLY A 172 -21.93 -45.39 -49.86
CA GLY A 172 -21.12 -46.60 -49.73
C GLY A 172 -19.66 -46.45 -50.15
N ASP A 173 -19.36 -45.46 -51.01
CA ASP A 173 -18.02 -45.30 -51.60
C ASP A 173 -17.17 -44.24 -50.88
N LEU A 174 -17.70 -43.62 -49.82
CA LEU A 174 -17.07 -42.49 -49.13
C LEU A 174 -15.69 -42.80 -48.52
N PHE A 175 -15.45 -44.05 -48.11
CA PHE A 175 -14.18 -44.50 -47.51
C PHE A 175 -13.29 -45.28 -48.48
N GLN A 176 -13.62 -45.31 -49.77
CA GLN A 176 -12.78 -45.90 -50.80
C GLN A 176 -11.71 -44.90 -51.25
N GLY A 177 -10.55 -45.39 -51.70
CA GLY A 177 -9.44 -44.53 -52.15
C GLY A 177 -9.79 -43.63 -53.35
N SER A 178 -10.82 -43.98 -54.11
CA SER A 178 -11.37 -43.17 -55.22
C SER A 178 -12.16 -41.95 -54.76
N ALA A 179 -12.61 -41.89 -53.50
CA ALA A 179 -13.35 -40.77 -52.96
C ALA A 179 -12.45 -39.65 -52.41
N THR A 180 -11.12 -39.82 -52.40
CA THR A 180 -10.18 -38.81 -51.91
C THR A 180 -10.14 -37.60 -52.83
N THR A 181 -10.42 -36.43 -52.27
CA THR A 181 -10.39 -35.15 -52.96
C THR A 181 -9.56 -34.14 -52.17
N TRP A 182 -8.87 -33.26 -52.90
CA TRP A 182 -8.14 -32.14 -52.34
C TRP A 182 -8.36 -30.90 -53.19
N GLN A 183 -8.28 -29.73 -52.55
CA GLN A 183 -8.40 -28.44 -53.21
C GLN A 183 -7.48 -27.45 -52.50
N LEU A 184 -6.75 -26.64 -53.27
CA LEU A 184 -6.01 -25.49 -52.76
C LEU A 184 -6.42 -24.27 -53.56
N SER A 185 -6.90 -23.23 -52.87
CA SER A 185 -7.26 -21.94 -53.46
C SER A 185 -6.52 -20.82 -52.75
N GLY A 186 -6.15 -19.79 -53.50
CA GLY A 186 -5.60 -18.55 -52.97
C GLY A 186 -6.45 -17.36 -53.40
N SER A 187 -6.58 -16.35 -52.56
CA SER A 187 -7.22 -15.09 -52.91
C SER A 187 -6.37 -13.90 -52.47
N LEU A 188 -6.40 -12.85 -53.30
CA LEU A 188 -5.74 -11.57 -53.04
C LEU A 188 -6.84 -10.50 -53.07
N VAL A 189 -7.10 -9.85 -51.93
CA VAL A 189 -8.15 -8.83 -51.82
C VAL A 189 -7.54 -7.56 -51.22
N GLY A 190 -7.61 -6.45 -51.96
CA GLY A 190 -7.13 -5.16 -51.50
C GLY A 190 -8.12 -4.03 -51.82
N PRO A 191 -8.12 -2.94 -51.04
CA PRO A 191 -8.96 -1.79 -51.32
C PRO A 191 -8.45 -1.02 -52.55
N LEU A 192 -9.34 -0.70 -53.50
CA LEU A 192 -9.04 0.23 -54.60
C LEU A 192 -9.43 1.67 -54.24
N LEU A 193 -10.62 1.84 -53.65
CA LEU A 193 -11.16 3.08 -53.15
C LEU A 193 -11.87 2.79 -51.83
N ASP A 194 -11.43 3.40 -50.73
CA ASP A 194 -11.98 3.16 -49.39
C ASP A 194 -12.49 4.46 -48.72
N PHE A 195 -12.57 5.55 -49.49
CA PHE A 195 -13.06 6.87 -49.06
C PHE A 195 -12.44 7.38 -47.74
N GLY A 196 -11.16 7.06 -47.49
CA GLY A 196 -10.43 7.51 -46.31
C GLY A 196 -10.58 6.60 -45.09
N ARG A 197 -11.28 5.47 -45.20
CA ARG A 197 -11.47 4.52 -44.09
C ARG A 197 -10.13 4.04 -43.49
N SER A 198 -9.17 3.64 -44.32
CA SER A 198 -7.87 3.15 -43.81
C SER A 198 -7.06 4.26 -43.16
N GLN A 199 -7.14 5.49 -43.68
CA GLN A 199 -6.52 6.65 -43.05
C GLN A 199 -7.16 6.93 -41.68
N SER A 200 -8.48 6.92 -41.57
CA SER A 200 -9.18 7.10 -40.30
C SER A 200 -8.84 6.02 -39.28
N LEU A 201 -8.60 4.77 -39.70
CA LEU A 201 -8.12 3.69 -38.82
C LEU A 201 -6.70 3.97 -38.30
N VAL A 202 -5.80 4.47 -39.15
CA VAL A 202 -4.46 4.88 -38.72
C VAL A 202 -4.53 6.07 -37.77
N ASP A 203 -5.34 7.08 -38.07
CA ASP A 203 -5.51 8.25 -37.22
C ASP A 203 -6.09 7.85 -35.85
N GLN A 204 -7.04 6.91 -35.83
CA GLN A 204 -7.59 6.33 -34.60
C GLN A 204 -6.52 5.58 -33.81
N ALA A 205 -5.71 4.73 -34.44
CA ALA A 205 -4.63 4.00 -33.78
C ALA A 205 -3.56 4.97 -33.21
N GLN A 206 -3.19 6.01 -33.96
CA GLN A 206 -2.27 7.06 -33.49
C GLN A 206 -2.86 7.87 -32.34
N ALA A 207 -4.17 8.12 -32.33
CA ALA A 207 -4.83 8.77 -31.20
C ALA A 207 -4.80 7.88 -29.94
N ARG A 208 -4.98 6.56 -30.09
CA ARG A 208 -4.87 5.59 -28.98
C ARG A 208 -3.44 5.49 -28.44
N GLU A 209 -2.43 5.46 -29.30
CA GLU A 209 -1.02 5.48 -28.87
C GLU A 209 -0.70 6.77 -28.10
N ARG A 210 -1.14 7.94 -28.59
CA ARG A 210 -0.97 9.20 -27.86
C ARG A 210 -1.67 9.20 -26.51
N GLN A 211 -2.87 8.60 -26.44
CA GLN A 211 -3.58 8.41 -25.17
C GLN A 211 -2.79 7.51 -24.21
N ALA A 212 -2.24 6.38 -24.69
CA ALA A 212 -1.41 5.49 -23.90
C ALA A 212 -0.12 6.18 -23.41
N LEU A 213 0.52 7.01 -24.25
CA LEU A 213 1.70 7.80 -23.88
C LEU A 213 1.40 8.82 -22.78
N ILE A 214 0.26 9.51 -22.87
CA ILE A 214 -0.19 10.43 -21.82
C ILE A 214 -0.47 9.66 -20.53
N GLY A 215 -1.13 8.49 -20.61
CA GLY A 215 -1.37 7.61 -19.48
C GLY A 215 -0.08 7.15 -18.80
N TYR A 216 0.92 6.71 -19.58
CA TYR A 216 2.25 6.36 -19.08
C TYR A 216 2.92 7.53 -18.33
N ARG A 217 2.92 8.73 -18.93
CA ARG A 217 3.50 9.93 -18.29
C ARG A 217 2.79 10.28 -16.98
N GLN A 218 1.47 10.17 -16.94
CA GLN A 218 0.68 10.41 -15.74
C GLN A 218 1.06 9.42 -14.63
N ILE A 219 1.15 8.12 -14.94
CA ILE A 219 1.52 7.08 -13.97
C ILE A 219 2.93 7.34 -13.40
N VAL A 220 3.89 7.73 -14.24
CA VAL A 220 5.24 8.09 -13.79
C VAL A 220 5.22 9.31 -12.85
N GLN A 221 4.45 10.35 -13.19
CA GLN A 221 4.32 11.55 -12.36
C GLN A 221 3.66 11.24 -11.00
N THR A 222 2.56 10.49 -11.01
CA THR A 222 1.88 10.04 -9.78
C THR A 222 2.81 9.19 -8.93
N ALA A 223 3.58 8.27 -9.53
CA ALA A 223 4.54 7.47 -8.81
C ALA A 223 5.62 8.31 -8.12
N PHE A 224 6.12 9.35 -8.79
CA PHE A 224 7.08 10.29 -8.20
C PHE A 224 6.47 11.08 -7.04
N GLN A 225 5.24 11.55 -7.20
CA GLN A 225 4.49 12.24 -6.14
C GLN A 225 4.31 11.34 -4.91
N GLU A 226 3.85 10.10 -5.09
CA GLU A 226 3.64 9.14 -4.00
C GLU A 226 4.92 8.87 -3.19
N VAL A 227 6.08 8.81 -3.86
CA VAL A 227 7.37 8.66 -3.18
C VAL A 227 7.69 9.90 -2.35
N LEU A 228 7.55 11.11 -2.91
CA LEU A 228 7.81 12.35 -2.19
C LEU A 228 6.88 12.53 -0.99
N ASP A 229 5.59 12.25 -1.16
CA ASP A 229 4.58 12.33 -0.10
C ASP A 229 4.90 11.32 1.01
N ALA A 230 5.30 10.10 0.67
CA ALA A 230 5.69 9.09 1.66
C ALA A 230 6.96 9.48 2.43
N LEU A 231 7.96 10.07 1.76
CA LEU A 231 9.19 10.56 2.39
C LEU A 231 8.90 11.72 3.35
N ALA A 232 8.14 12.71 2.89
CA ALA A 232 7.73 13.86 3.71
C ALA A 232 6.88 13.40 4.91
N GLY A 233 5.95 12.47 4.69
CA GLY A 233 5.14 11.86 5.73
C GLY A 233 5.96 11.14 6.79
N LEU A 234 6.95 10.34 6.39
CA LEU A 234 7.84 9.65 7.31
C LEU A 234 8.68 10.63 8.15
N GLN A 235 9.29 11.62 7.51
CA GLN A 235 10.10 12.64 8.20
C GLN A 235 9.25 13.45 9.19
N GLY A 236 8.06 13.89 8.77
CA GLY A 236 7.14 14.63 9.62
C GLY A 236 6.63 13.81 10.80
N ALA A 237 6.32 12.53 10.58
CA ALA A 237 5.90 11.61 11.64
C ALA A 237 7.01 11.36 12.66
N GLU A 238 8.27 11.23 12.22
CA GLU A 238 9.43 11.06 13.11
C GLU A 238 9.63 12.28 14.03
N GLN A 239 9.59 13.49 13.46
CA GLN A 239 9.72 14.73 14.23
C GLN A 239 8.57 14.88 15.24
N ARG A 240 7.34 14.59 14.81
CA ARG A 240 6.15 14.61 15.68
C ARG A 240 6.27 13.58 16.80
N LEU A 241 6.75 12.37 16.50
CA LEU A 241 6.93 11.30 17.48
C LEU A 241 7.89 11.73 18.59
N GLN A 242 9.04 12.32 18.23
CA GLN A 242 10.03 12.81 19.20
C GLN A 242 9.50 13.98 20.05
N ALA A 243 8.71 14.89 19.46
CA ALA A 243 8.10 16.00 20.19
C ALA A 243 7.01 15.51 21.16
N GLN A 244 6.10 14.65 20.70
CA GLN A 244 5.02 14.10 21.53
C GLN A 244 5.54 13.19 22.63
N ALA A 245 6.59 12.39 22.39
CA ALA A 245 7.20 11.58 23.43
C ALA A 245 7.74 12.43 24.59
N ARG A 246 8.41 13.55 24.27
CA ARG A 246 8.85 14.54 25.28
C ARG A 246 7.67 15.20 25.99
N GLN A 247 6.59 15.50 25.26
CA GLN A 247 5.39 16.09 25.83
C GLN A 247 4.69 15.14 26.81
N VAL A 248 4.57 13.85 26.48
CA VAL A 248 4.04 12.83 27.40
C VAL A 248 4.88 12.77 28.67
N ALA A 249 6.20 12.65 28.56
CA ALA A 249 7.08 12.59 29.73
C ALA A 249 6.95 13.83 30.63
N ALA A 250 6.82 15.03 30.04
CA ALA A 250 6.59 16.27 30.80
C ALA A 250 5.21 16.29 31.48
N LEU A 251 4.17 15.81 30.80
CA LEU A 251 2.81 15.74 31.32
C LEU A 251 2.64 14.68 32.41
N GLU A 252 3.37 13.57 32.34
CA GLU A 252 3.44 12.57 33.41
C GLU A 252 3.94 13.21 34.71
N SER A 253 5.09 13.89 34.64
CA SER A 253 5.63 14.63 35.79
C SER A 253 4.71 15.77 36.26
N THR A 254 4.08 16.49 35.32
CA THR A 254 3.13 17.56 35.66
C THR A 254 1.92 17.01 36.41
N THR A 255 1.41 15.85 35.99
CA THR A 255 0.27 15.19 36.63
C THR A 255 0.61 14.72 38.04
N GLU A 256 1.80 14.13 38.23
CA GLU A 256 2.29 13.72 39.55
C GLU A 256 2.41 14.92 40.51
N LEU A 257 3.05 16.01 40.06
CA LEU A 257 3.21 17.23 40.86
C LEU A 257 1.87 17.90 41.18
N ALA A 258 0.93 17.95 40.23
CA ALA A 258 -0.40 18.49 40.46
C ALA A 258 -1.14 17.68 41.54
N ARG A 259 -1.02 16.35 41.51
CA ARG A 259 -1.64 15.45 42.50
C ARG A 259 -1.07 15.68 43.90
N LEU A 260 0.26 15.76 44.02
CA LEU A 260 0.93 16.04 45.30
C LEU A 260 0.52 17.39 45.89
N ARG A 261 0.42 18.43 45.06
CA ARG A 261 -0.01 19.77 45.51
C ARG A 261 -1.47 19.79 45.96
N PHE A 262 -2.35 19.08 45.24
CA PHE A 262 -3.75 18.97 45.61
C PHE A 262 -3.92 18.20 46.93
N GLU A 263 -3.22 17.07 47.08
CA GLU A 263 -3.23 16.29 48.32
C GLU A 263 -2.67 17.07 49.52
N GLY A 264 -1.68 17.93 49.29
CA GLY A 264 -1.16 18.87 50.30
C GLY A 264 -2.01 20.13 50.52
N GLY A 265 -3.14 20.29 49.83
CA GLY A 265 -4.02 21.47 49.95
C GLY A 265 -3.48 22.76 49.33
N ALA A 266 -2.41 22.67 48.54
CA ALA A 266 -1.70 23.80 47.94
C ALA A 266 -2.17 24.16 46.51
N SER A 267 -3.12 23.40 45.94
CA SER A 267 -3.75 23.68 44.65
C SER A 267 -5.19 23.14 44.58
N SER A 268 -5.95 23.60 43.58
CA SER A 268 -7.31 23.11 43.34
C SER A 268 -7.31 21.77 42.58
N TYR A 269 -8.38 20.98 42.73
CA TYR A 269 -8.55 19.72 41.98
C TYR A 269 -8.60 19.93 40.45
N LEU A 270 -8.98 21.14 40.00
CA LEU A 270 -9.02 21.50 38.59
C LEU A 270 -7.63 21.39 37.93
N GLU A 271 -6.55 21.71 38.65
CA GLU A 271 -5.18 21.57 38.13
C GLU A 271 -4.81 20.10 37.88
N VAL A 272 -5.19 19.20 38.79
CA VAL A 272 -5.00 17.75 38.61
C VAL A 272 -5.76 17.28 37.39
N LEU A 273 -7.02 17.72 37.26
CA LEU A 273 -7.88 17.28 36.18
C LEU A 273 -7.40 17.75 34.80
N ASP A 274 -6.96 19.01 34.69
CA ASP A 274 -6.40 19.55 33.46
C ASP A 274 -5.11 18.79 33.07
N ALA A 275 -4.23 18.50 34.02
CA ALA A 275 -3.02 17.71 33.78
C ALA A 275 -3.33 16.28 33.31
N GLU A 276 -4.23 15.57 34.01
CA GLU A 276 -4.65 14.21 33.64
C GLU A 276 -5.32 14.17 32.26
N ARG A 277 -6.19 15.15 31.95
CA ARG A 277 -6.86 15.25 30.64
C ARG A 277 -5.85 15.48 29.52
N ARG A 278 -4.90 16.40 29.70
CA ARG A 278 -3.84 16.67 28.72
C ARG A 278 -2.97 15.44 28.51
N LEU A 279 -2.55 14.78 29.59
CA LEU A 279 -1.77 13.54 29.52
C LEU A 279 -2.53 12.47 28.71
N PHE A 280 -3.79 12.21 29.07
CA PHE A 280 -4.61 11.21 28.39
C PHE A 280 -4.75 11.49 26.89
N THR A 281 -5.10 12.73 26.50
CA THR A 281 -5.21 13.08 25.08
C THR A 281 -3.88 12.95 24.33
N THR A 282 -2.77 13.35 24.95
CA THR A 282 -1.43 13.31 24.32
C THR A 282 -0.91 11.88 24.21
N GLU A 283 -1.21 10.99 25.16
CA GLU A 283 -0.92 9.56 25.06
C GLU A 283 -1.66 8.91 23.87
N LEU A 284 -2.93 9.25 23.67
CA LEU A 284 -3.69 8.77 22.51
C LEU A 284 -3.12 9.30 21.20
N ASP A 285 -2.73 10.57 21.16
CA ASP A 285 -2.11 11.20 19.98
C ASP A 285 -0.73 10.61 19.68
N LEU A 286 0.06 10.29 20.70
CA LEU A 286 1.36 9.62 20.54
C LEU A 286 1.18 8.25 19.86
N VAL A 287 0.17 7.48 20.26
CA VAL A 287 -0.15 6.19 19.62
C VAL A 287 -0.58 6.40 18.16
N ALA A 288 -1.39 7.42 17.88
CA ALA A 288 -1.78 7.76 16.51
C ALA A 288 -0.56 8.13 15.65
N THR A 289 0.36 8.95 16.16
CA THR A 289 1.59 9.30 15.45
C THR A 289 2.50 8.10 15.21
N LYS A 290 2.60 7.17 16.17
CA LYS A 290 3.32 5.90 15.97
C LYS A 290 2.72 5.09 14.82
N ARG A 291 1.39 4.99 14.75
CA ARG A 291 0.68 4.34 13.65
C ARG A 291 0.98 5.04 12.32
N ASP A 292 0.88 6.36 12.27
CA ASP A 292 1.08 7.14 11.04
C ASP A 292 2.51 7.01 10.49
N ARG A 293 3.51 6.92 11.38
CA ARG A 293 4.90 6.61 11.02
C ARG A 293 5.04 5.22 10.40
N LEU A 294 4.44 4.21 11.01
CA LEU A 294 4.43 2.84 10.51
C LEU A 294 3.74 2.75 9.13
N GLN A 295 2.59 3.42 8.97
CA GLN A 295 1.88 3.50 7.70
C GLN A 295 2.67 4.25 6.63
N SER A 296 3.37 5.34 6.99
CA SER A 296 4.25 6.06 6.07
C SER A 296 5.40 5.17 5.59
N THR A 297 5.93 4.30 6.46
CA THR A 297 6.95 3.31 6.10
C THR A 297 6.41 2.28 5.10
N VAL A 298 5.19 1.79 5.29
CA VAL A 298 4.52 0.88 4.35
C VAL A 298 4.25 1.57 3.01
N ASN A 299 3.78 2.81 3.04
CA ASN A 299 3.51 3.59 1.83
C ASN A 299 4.78 3.82 1.04
N LEU A 300 5.89 4.15 1.71
CA LEU A 300 7.20 4.26 1.07
C LEU A 300 7.64 2.93 0.45
N TYR A 301 7.51 1.83 1.17
CA TYR A 301 7.81 0.49 0.66
C TYR A 301 7.01 0.17 -0.62
N ARG A 302 5.72 0.52 -0.65
CA ARG A 302 4.85 0.36 -1.83
C ARG A 302 5.26 1.29 -2.98
N ALA A 303 5.49 2.57 -2.69
CA ALA A 303 5.84 3.57 -3.67
C ALA A 303 7.17 3.24 -4.38
N LEU A 304 8.07 2.54 -3.69
CA LEU A 304 9.33 2.01 -4.23
C LEU A 304 9.22 0.63 -4.89
N GLY A 305 8.01 0.06 -5.02
CA GLY A 305 7.78 -1.20 -5.74
C GLY A 305 8.01 -2.48 -4.94
N GLY A 306 8.12 -2.43 -3.61
CA GLY A 306 8.12 -3.62 -2.75
C GLY A 306 9.40 -4.47 -2.75
N GLY A 307 10.50 -3.96 -3.31
CA GLY A 307 11.80 -4.63 -3.36
C GLY A 307 12.81 -4.16 -2.31
N TRP A 308 12.36 -3.48 -1.25
CA TRP A 308 13.26 -3.01 -0.21
C TRP A 308 13.81 -4.17 0.62
N GLN A 309 15.02 -4.61 0.28
CA GLN A 309 15.87 -5.37 1.17
C GLN A 309 16.74 -4.34 1.89
N GLY A 310 16.50 -4.12 3.19
CA GLY A 310 17.39 -3.29 3.99
C GLY A 310 18.78 -3.91 4.00
N LEU A 311 19.73 -3.34 3.24
CA LEU A 311 21.19 -3.50 3.27
C LEU A 311 21.85 -4.88 3.57
N SER A 312 21.12 -6.00 3.62
CA SER A 312 21.70 -7.33 3.86
C SER A 312 22.02 -8.08 2.56
N GLY A 313 21.70 -7.51 1.39
CA GLY A 313 21.95 -8.12 0.09
C GLY A 313 23.10 -7.51 -0.71
N ALA A 314 23.68 -6.39 -0.28
CA ALA A 314 24.81 -5.76 -0.98
C ALA A 314 26.15 -6.37 -0.51
N SER A 315 26.33 -7.67 -0.70
CA SER A 315 27.67 -8.21 -0.88
C SER A 315 27.96 -8.27 -2.38
N ALA A 316 28.77 -7.28 -2.76
CA ALA A 316 29.49 -7.10 -4.01
C ALA A 316 29.53 -8.27 -4.99
N GLN A 317 29.15 -7.97 -6.24
CA GLN A 317 29.97 -8.41 -7.37
C GLN A 317 30.02 -7.26 -8.38
N PRO A 318 31.16 -6.54 -8.50
CA PRO A 318 31.32 -5.60 -9.59
C PRO A 318 31.36 -6.41 -10.89
N ALA A 319 30.47 -6.07 -11.83
CA ALA A 319 30.54 -6.56 -13.19
C ALA A 319 31.90 -6.16 -13.78
N THR A 320 32.80 -7.14 -13.92
CA THR A 320 34.01 -7.00 -14.71
C THR A 320 33.61 -6.64 -16.13
N ALA A 321 33.89 -5.39 -16.52
CA ALA A 321 33.87 -4.97 -17.91
C ALA A 321 34.88 -5.82 -18.68
N ALA A 322 34.38 -6.70 -19.54
CA ALA A 322 35.20 -7.37 -20.53
C ALA A 322 35.54 -6.34 -21.63
N THR A 323 36.80 -5.91 -21.63
CA THR A 323 37.43 -5.21 -22.75
C THR A 323 37.49 -6.17 -23.95
N PRO A 324 37.11 -5.76 -25.18
CA PRO A 324 37.39 -6.56 -26.36
C PRO A 324 38.87 -6.45 -26.70
N ASP A 325 39.60 -7.55 -26.55
CA ASP A 325 41.00 -7.67 -26.96
C ASP A 325 41.09 -7.60 -28.48
N SER A 326 41.97 -6.73 -28.95
CA SER A 326 42.23 -6.47 -30.37
C SER A 326 43.40 -7.36 -30.78
N ALA A 327 43.12 -8.54 -31.33
CA ALA A 327 44.14 -9.37 -31.97
C ALA A 327 43.97 -9.27 -33.50
N VAL A 328 44.77 -8.38 -34.08
CA VAL A 328 45.11 -8.33 -35.50
C VAL A 328 45.98 -9.54 -35.80
N ASP A 329 45.53 -10.45 -36.66
CA ASP A 329 46.37 -11.50 -37.23
C ASP A 329 46.54 -11.23 -38.73
N THR A 330 47.79 -11.02 -39.13
CA THR A 330 48.22 -10.75 -40.50
C THR A 330 48.93 -11.99 -41.03
N PRO A 331 48.55 -12.56 -42.19
CA PRO A 331 49.43 -13.47 -42.90
C PRO A 331 50.15 -12.70 -44.01
N GLU A 332 51.41 -12.36 -43.74
CA GLU A 332 52.36 -11.94 -44.76
C GLU A 332 52.86 -13.16 -45.54
N GLN A 333 52.52 -13.18 -46.82
CA GLN A 333 53.29 -13.65 -47.98
C GLN A 333 54.13 -14.94 -47.89
N ARG A 334 53.84 -15.86 -48.82
CA ARG A 334 54.92 -16.41 -49.65
C ARG A 334 54.47 -16.70 -51.09
N ARG A 335 55.23 -16.08 -51.99
CA ARG A 335 55.23 -16.10 -53.47
C ARG A 335 55.08 -17.49 -54.08
N LEU A 336 54.32 -17.59 -55.17
CA LEU A 336 54.79 -17.84 -56.54
C LEU A 336 53.68 -17.45 -57.52
#